data_AF-A0A935VFL1-F1
#
_entry.id   AF-A0A935VFL1-F1
#
_cell.length_a   1.000
_cell.length_b   1.000
_cell.length_c   1.000
_cell.angle_alpha   90.00
_cell.angle_beta   90.00
_cell.angle_gamma   90.00
#
_symmetry.space_group_name_H-M   'P 1'
#
loop_
_entity.id
_entity.type
_entity.pdbx_description
1 polymer ?
#
loop_
_entity_poly.entity_id
_entity_poly.type
_entity_poly.pdbx_seq_one_letter_code
_entity_poly.pdbx_strand_id
1 'polypeptide(L)'
;MPCGCIPIIVDPPNPCTNCLIARDLRFRCDQGPDPCGGVNGTLTVDLAQYNDVTACTGVVTYSLDSFDAVGLQNVTVSAAGVVSAETTNVFKDHKEYKIQYRVKCSNSILSSIGIIYVCMRNPCGICPPNTSCNPCTGLCDAPPDEILIHNINEIVVL
;
A
#
# COMPACT_ATOMS: atom_id res chain seq x y z
N MET A 1 -14.55 17.92 -1.80
CA MET A 1 -14.32 16.93 -0.72
C MET A 1 -13.31 15.93 -1.27
N PRO A 2 -12.16 15.69 -0.61
CA PRO A 2 -11.23 14.68 -1.09
C PRO A 2 -11.86 13.31 -0.86
N CYS A 3 -12.08 12.54 -1.94
CA CYS A 3 -12.53 11.16 -1.89
C CYS A 3 -11.39 10.23 -1.42
N GLY A 4 -10.83 10.51 -0.24
CA GLY A 4 -9.73 9.75 0.32
C GLY A 4 -10.20 8.42 0.90
N CYS A 5 -9.38 7.39 0.71
CA CYS A 5 -9.50 6.12 1.43
C CYS A 5 -9.57 6.40 2.95
N ILE A 6 -10.54 5.83 3.67
CA ILE A 6 -10.64 6.00 5.12
C ILE A 6 -10.04 4.75 5.78
N PRO A 7 -8.99 4.87 6.61
CA PRO A 7 -8.42 3.72 7.29
C PRO A 7 -9.29 3.29 8.49
N ILE A 8 -9.21 2.00 8.81
CA ILE A 8 -9.58 1.48 10.13
C ILE A 8 -8.37 1.61 11.04
N ILE A 9 -8.60 2.11 12.25
CA ILE A 9 -7.57 2.18 13.28
C ILE A 9 -7.49 0.81 13.97
N VAL A 10 -6.30 0.25 14.03
CA VAL A 10 -6.01 -0.98 14.78
C VAL A 10 -5.27 -0.58 16.04
N ASP A 11 -5.97 -0.64 17.17
CA ASP A 11 -5.44 -0.19 18.45
C ASP A 11 -4.47 -1.22 19.06
N PRO A 12 -3.31 -0.78 19.58
CA PRO A 12 -2.42 -1.68 20.29
C PRO A 12 -3.09 -2.16 21.60
N PRO A 13 -2.91 -3.45 21.97
CA PRO A 13 -3.66 -4.08 23.06
C PRO A 13 -3.38 -3.52 24.47
N ASN A 14 -2.43 -2.61 24.65
CA ASN A 14 -2.21 -1.93 25.93
C ASN A 14 -1.36 -0.67 25.75
N PRO A 15 -1.96 0.54 25.62
CA PRO A 15 -1.16 1.76 25.65
C PRO A 15 -0.62 1.99 27.06
N CYS A 16 0.70 2.08 27.20
CA CYS A 16 1.29 2.53 28.46
C CYS A 16 0.99 4.02 28.71
N THR A 17 0.83 4.41 29.97
CA THR A 17 0.62 5.80 30.35
C THR A 17 1.83 6.66 29.96
N ASN A 18 1.61 7.82 29.34
CA ASN A 18 2.65 8.75 28.88
C ASN A 18 3.61 8.14 27.83
N CYS A 19 3.08 7.34 26.92
CA CYS A 19 3.84 6.77 25.81
C CYS A 19 3.48 7.43 24.48
N LEU A 20 4.42 7.44 23.53
CA LEU A 20 4.11 7.70 22.13
C LEU A 20 3.36 6.50 21.55
N ILE A 21 2.15 6.74 21.05
CA ILE A 21 1.33 5.69 20.44
C ILE A 21 1.31 5.92 18.94
N ALA A 22 2.11 5.12 18.22
CA ALA A 22 1.95 4.96 16.79
C ALA A 22 0.86 3.90 16.56
N ARG A 23 -0.22 4.27 15.86
CA ARG A 23 -1.33 3.37 15.57
C ARG A 23 -1.10 2.61 14.28
N ASP A 24 -1.60 1.39 14.22
CA ASP A 24 -1.69 0.68 12.97
C ASP A 24 -2.93 1.16 12.21
N LEU A 25 -2.78 1.41 10.91
CA LEU A 25 -3.84 1.85 10.01
C LEU A 25 -4.10 0.76 8.98
N ARG A 26 -5.36 0.44 8.72
CA ARG A 26 -5.73 -0.57 7.72
C ARG A 26 -6.70 -0.02 6.69
N PHE A 27 -6.26 0.05 5.45
CA PHE A 27 -7.07 0.36 4.29
C PHE A 27 -7.59 -0.94 3.68
N ARG A 28 -8.89 -1.16 3.81
CA ARG A 28 -9.56 -2.35 3.28
C ARG A 28 -9.60 -2.34 1.75
N CYS A 29 -9.73 -3.52 1.14
CA CYS A 29 -9.74 -3.66 -0.32
C CYS A 29 -10.92 -2.95 -0.99
N ASP A 30 -12.04 -2.72 -0.30
CA ASP A 30 -13.20 -1.98 -0.84
C ASP A 30 -12.99 -0.45 -0.86
N GLN A 31 -12.02 0.05 -0.08
CA GLN A 31 -11.75 1.47 0.13
C GLN A 31 -10.31 1.87 -0.18
N GLY A 32 -9.48 0.93 -0.62
CA GLY A 32 -8.06 1.15 -0.89
C GLY A 32 -7.80 1.80 -2.25
N PRO A 33 -6.53 2.14 -2.52
CA PRO A 33 -6.12 2.70 -3.81
C PRO A 33 -6.30 1.67 -4.94
N ASP A 34 -6.48 2.17 -6.16
CA ASP A 34 -6.42 1.34 -7.36
C ASP A 34 -5.00 0.83 -7.59
N PRO A 35 -4.81 -0.33 -8.24
CA PRO A 35 -3.49 -0.76 -8.71
C PRO A 35 -2.97 0.16 -9.83
N CYS A 36 -1.68 0.08 -10.09
CA CYS A 36 -0.99 0.76 -11.20
C CYS A 36 -0.80 2.28 -11.09
N GLY A 37 -0.86 2.82 -9.86
CA GLY A 37 -0.54 4.21 -9.57
C GLY A 37 -1.52 5.22 -10.17
N GLY A 38 -1.04 6.44 -10.42
CA GLY A 38 -1.87 7.56 -10.86
C GLY A 38 -2.79 8.11 -9.76
N VAL A 39 -3.70 9.01 -10.11
CA VAL A 39 -4.50 9.79 -9.14
C VAL A 39 -5.28 8.90 -8.16
N ASN A 40 -5.81 7.76 -8.61
CA ASN A 40 -6.56 6.83 -7.76
C ASN A 40 -5.70 5.72 -7.16
N GLY A 41 -4.47 5.51 -7.66
CA GLY A 41 -3.51 4.56 -7.13
C GLY A 41 -2.53 5.17 -6.13
N THR A 42 -2.64 6.46 -5.84
CA THR A 42 -1.87 7.14 -4.80
C THR A 42 -2.65 7.15 -3.48
N LEU A 43 -2.09 6.51 -2.46
CA LEU A 43 -2.51 6.66 -1.08
C LEU A 43 -1.87 7.91 -0.48
N THR A 44 -2.66 8.76 0.15
CA THR A 44 -2.16 9.86 1.01
C THR A 44 -2.82 9.78 2.37
N VAL A 45 -2.02 9.80 3.44
CA VAL A 45 -2.53 9.77 4.82
C VAL A 45 -1.72 10.69 5.72
N ASP A 46 -2.41 11.42 6.59
CA ASP A 46 -1.81 12.27 7.61
C ASP A 46 -1.79 11.54 8.96
N LEU A 47 -0.62 11.03 9.33
CA LEU A 47 -0.38 10.26 10.55
C LEU A 47 -0.57 11.08 11.83
N ALA A 48 -0.49 12.41 11.76
CA ALA A 48 -0.71 13.25 12.94
C ALA A 48 -2.16 13.18 13.45
N GLN A 49 -3.10 12.81 12.59
CA GLN A 49 -4.52 12.69 12.94
C GLN A 49 -4.84 11.41 13.74
N TYR A 50 -3.97 10.41 13.69
CA TYR A 50 -4.24 9.09 14.26
C TYR A 50 -3.35 8.76 15.46
N ASN A 51 -2.12 9.25 15.46
CA ASN A 51 -1.15 8.91 16.51
C ASN A 51 -1.35 9.77 17.76
N ASP A 52 -1.16 9.16 18.93
CA ASP A 52 -1.12 9.91 20.19
C ASP A 52 0.33 10.29 20.50
N VAL A 53 0.58 11.60 20.45
CA VAL A 53 1.90 12.18 20.68
C VAL A 53 1.92 13.07 21.93
N THR A 54 0.88 13.03 22.75
CA THR A 54 0.73 13.87 23.96
C THR A 54 1.86 13.66 24.97
N ALA A 55 2.49 12.48 24.97
CA ALA A 55 3.67 12.17 25.78
C ALA A 55 4.94 12.92 25.34
N CYS A 56 4.98 13.49 24.12
CA CYS A 56 6.12 14.23 23.62
C CYS A 56 6.03 15.72 23.98
N THR A 57 7.02 16.22 24.70
CA THR A 57 7.17 17.64 25.03
C THR A 57 8.08 18.39 24.04
N GLY A 58 8.69 17.68 23.08
CA GLY A 58 9.57 18.23 22.05
C GLY A 58 8.91 18.27 20.67
N VAL A 59 9.73 18.28 19.62
CA VAL A 59 9.25 18.21 18.24
C VAL A 59 9.01 16.75 17.87
N VAL A 60 7.79 16.45 17.41
CA VAL A 60 7.43 15.14 16.87
C VAL A 60 7.91 15.09 15.42
N THR A 61 8.57 13.98 15.06
CA THR A 61 9.00 13.71 13.69
C THR A 61 8.57 12.31 13.27
N TYR A 62 8.21 12.20 12.00
CA TYR A 62 7.86 10.94 11.35
C TYR A 62 8.91 10.57 10.31
N SER A 63 9.12 9.28 10.12
CA SER A 63 10.02 8.76 9.08
C SER A 63 9.55 7.41 8.56
N LEU A 64 9.89 7.13 7.31
CA LEU A 64 9.74 5.80 6.72
C LEU A 64 10.76 4.85 7.34
N ASP A 65 10.32 3.66 7.73
CA ASP A 65 11.19 2.61 8.28
C ASP A 65 11.35 1.49 7.23
N SER A 66 10.25 0.98 6.67
CA SER A 66 10.27 0.03 5.54
C SER A 66 8.94 0.00 4.80
N PHE A 67 8.88 -0.62 3.60
CA PHE A 67 7.64 -0.86 2.87
C PHE A 67 7.73 -2.08 1.95
N ASP A 68 6.57 -2.65 1.59
CA ASP A 68 6.47 -3.78 0.66
C ASP A 68 6.58 -3.32 -0.81
N ALA A 69 7.81 -3.30 -1.33
CA ALA A 69 8.11 -2.86 -2.70
C ALA A 69 7.48 -3.69 -3.84
N VAL A 70 6.87 -4.84 -3.52
CA VAL A 70 6.13 -5.64 -4.50
C VAL A 70 4.84 -4.94 -4.93
N GLY A 71 4.09 -4.39 -3.97
CA GLY A 71 2.81 -3.72 -4.23
C GLY A 71 2.89 -2.20 -4.20
N LEU A 72 3.96 -1.63 -3.66
CA LEU A 72 4.08 -0.20 -3.43
C LEU A 72 5.37 0.36 -4.03
N GLN A 73 5.30 1.59 -4.50
CA GLN A 73 6.42 2.35 -5.05
C GLN A 73 6.31 3.82 -4.62
N ASN A 74 7.40 4.58 -4.81
CA ASN A 74 7.45 6.02 -4.52
C ASN A 74 6.96 6.38 -3.10
N VAL A 75 7.19 5.49 -2.13
CA VAL A 75 6.72 5.65 -0.76
C VAL A 75 7.56 6.72 -0.05
N THR A 76 6.90 7.73 0.49
CA THR A 76 7.51 8.80 1.26
C THR A 76 6.75 9.05 2.55
N VAL A 77 7.47 9.47 3.59
CA VAL A 77 6.91 9.92 4.87
C VAL A 77 7.58 11.25 5.21
N SER A 78 6.81 12.33 5.23
CA SER A 78 7.33 13.65 5.60
C SER A 78 7.58 13.72 7.11
N ALA A 79 8.45 14.64 7.54
CA ALA A 79 8.69 14.86 8.97
C ALA A 79 7.42 15.28 9.74
N ALA A 80 6.41 15.82 9.06
CA ALA A 80 5.12 16.20 9.62
C ALA A 80 4.11 15.04 9.69
N GLY A 81 4.45 13.86 9.18
CA GLY A 81 3.58 12.68 9.24
C GLY A 81 2.70 12.47 8.01
N VAL A 82 2.91 13.22 6.93
CA VAL A 82 2.20 12.95 5.66
C VAL A 82 2.89 11.82 4.93
N VAL A 83 2.16 10.71 4.76
CA VAL A 83 2.60 9.57 3.96
C VAL A 83 1.99 9.68 2.56
N SER A 84 2.82 9.45 1.54
CA SER A 84 2.38 9.28 0.16
C SER A 84 2.96 7.98 -0.37
N ALA A 85 2.13 7.12 -0.96
CA ALA A 85 2.55 5.86 -1.54
C ALA A 85 1.77 5.59 -2.82
N GLU A 86 2.45 5.14 -3.87
CA GLU A 86 1.81 4.71 -5.11
C GLU A 86 1.76 3.19 -5.19
N THR A 87 0.68 2.66 -5.74
CA THR A 87 0.60 1.22 -6.04
C THR A 87 1.43 0.88 -7.27
N THR A 88 2.03 -0.32 -7.27
CA THR A 88 2.64 -0.90 -8.48
C THR A 88 1.56 -1.50 -9.39
N ASN A 89 1.96 -2.03 -10.53
CA ASN A 89 1.08 -2.81 -11.40
C ASN A 89 0.83 -4.26 -10.91
N VAL A 90 1.38 -4.65 -9.75
CA VAL A 90 1.22 -6.00 -9.21
C VAL A 90 0.00 -6.05 -8.29
N PHE A 91 -1.11 -6.48 -8.87
CA PHE A 91 -2.34 -6.76 -8.11
C PHE A 91 -2.37 -8.22 -7.63
N LYS A 92 -2.70 -8.41 -6.35
CA LYS A 92 -3.00 -9.72 -5.76
C LYS A 92 -4.25 -9.58 -4.91
N ASP A 93 -5.24 -10.41 -5.19
CA ASP A 93 -6.53 -10.34 -4.52
C ASP A 93 -6.39 -10.56 -3.00
N HIS A 94 -7.08 -9.73 -2.23
CA HIS A 94 -7.05 -9.69 -0.76
C HIS A 94 -5.66 -9.55 -0.10
N LYS A 95 -4.62 -9.19 -0.88
CA LYS A 95 -3.27 -9.01 -0.34
C LYS A 95 -3.13 -7.64 0.33
N GLU A 96 -2.73 -7.65 1.60
CA GLU A 96 -2.28 -6.43 2.30
C GLU A 96 -0.78 -6.23 2.09
N TYR A 97 -0.42 -5.03 1.63
CA TYR A 97 0.95 -4.52 1.56
C TYR A 97 1.21 -3.58 2.74
N LYS A 98 2.43 -3.55 3.26
CA LYS A 98 2.77 -2.83 4.48
C LYS A 98 3.64 -1.61 4.20
N ILE A 99 3.40 -0.54 4.94
CA ILE A 99 4.31 0.59 5.12
C ILE A 99 4.56 0.72 6.62
N GLN A 100 5.79 0.48 7.05
CA GLN A 100 6.20 0.68 8.43
C GLN A 100 6.77 2.09 8.58
N TYR A 101 6.22 2.84 9.53
CA TYR A 101 6.68 4.19 9.86
C TYR A 101 7.07 4.28 11.32
N ARG A 102 7.90 5.29 11.61
CA ARG A 102 8.39 5.55 12.95
C ARG A 102 8.02 6.96 13.38
N VAL A 103 7.60 7.08 14.63
CA VAL A 103 7.38 8.34 15.34
C VAL A 103 8.51 8.52 16.35
N LYS A 104 9.12 9.71 16.39
CA LYS A 104 10.16 10.09 17.35
C LYS A 104 9.86 11.44 17.97
N CYS A 105 10.23 11.60 19.23
CA CYS A 105 10.21 12.88 19.93
C CYS A 105 11.63 13.40 20.12
N SER A 106 11.94 14.60 19.62
CA SER A 106 13.31 15.14 19.52
C SER A 106 14.09 15.22 20.85
N ASN A 107 13.39 15.44 21.96
CA ASN A 107 13.99 15.72 23.26
C ASN A 107 13.89 14.53 24.24
N SER A 108 13.60 13.33 23.73
CA SER A 108 13.44 12.14 24.57
C SER A 108 13.87 10.88 23.82
N ILE A 109 13.97 9.77 24.55
CA ILE A 109 14.17 8.44 23.96
C ILE A 109 12.86 7.84 23.41
N LEU A 110 11.73 8.55 23.53
CA LEU A 110 10.43 8.03 23.10
C LEU A 110 10.43 7.86 21.58
N SER A 111 10.19 6.63 21.16
CA SER A 111 9.95 6.26 19.78
C SER A 111 8.91 5.16 19.72
N SER A 112 8.10 5.18 18.67
CA SER A 112 7.05 4.18 18.43
C SER A 112 7.02 3.84 16.94
N ILE A 113 6.57 2.64 16.61
CA ILE A 113 6.45 2.13 15.25
C ILE A 113 4.98 1.83 14.99
N GLY A 114 4.48 2.30 13.85
CA GLY A 114 3.15 1.95 13.35
C GLY A 114 3.25 1.33 11.97
N ILE A 115 2.21 0.61 11.58
CA ILE A 115 2.12 -0.06 10.28
C ILE A 115 0.85 0.40 9.57
N ILE A 116 1.01 0.84 8.32
CA ILE A 116 -0.11 1.03 7.41
C ILE A 116 -0.24 -0.23 6.55
N TYR A 117 -1.37 -0.90 6.65
CA TYR A 117 -1.79 -2.00 5.80
C TYR A 117 -2.62 -1.44 4.64
N VAL A 118 -2.18 -1.68 3.42
CA VAL A 118 -2.81 -1.21 2.19
C VAL A 118 -3.27 -2.42 1.39
N CYS A 119 -4.58 -2.64 1.32
CA CYS A 119 -5.15 -3.55 0.33
C CYS A 119 -5.59 -2.74 -0.89
N MET A 120 -5.16 -3.17 -2.09
CA MET A 120 -5.60 -2.54 -3.33
C MET A 120 -7.05 -2.89 -3.62
N ARG A 121 -7.77 -1.95 -4.22
CA ARG A 121 -9.10 -2.23 -4.78
C ARG A 121 -8.99 -3.16 -5.97
N ASN A 122 -9.92 -4.11 -6.07
CA ASN A 122 -10.06 -4.94 -7.24
C ASN A 122 -11.01 -4.24 -8.25
N PRO A 123 -10.52 -3.69 -9.36
CA PRO A 123 -11.38 -3.09 -10.37
C PRO A 123 -12.03 -4.14 -11.29
N CYS A 124 -11.63 -5.40 -11.18
CA CYS A 124 -12.07 -6.47 -12.05
C CYS A 124 -13.47 -6.99 -11.70
N GLY A 125 -14.31 -7.09 -12.73
CA GLY A 125 -15.55 -7.85 -12.68
C GLY A 125 -15.37 -9.31 -13.12
N ILE A 126 -16.50 -9.97 -13.43
CA ILE A 126 -16.48 -11.30 -14.04
C ILE A 126 -16.07 -11.16 -15.50
N CYS A 127 -14.96 -11.78 -15.87
CA CYS A 127 -14.50 -11.80 -17.26
C CYS A 127 -15.12 -12.96 -18.06
N PRO A 128 -15.39 -12.77 -19.37
CA PRO A 128 -15.76 -13.85 -20.26
C PRO A 128 -14.75 -15.00 -20.26
N PRO A 129 -15.17 -16.23 -20.64
CA PRO A 129 -14.25 -17.34 -20.82
C PRO A 129 -13.09 -16.97 -21.74
N ASN A 130 -11.88 -17.45 -21.45
CA ASN A 130 -10.64 -17.19 -22.19
C ASN A 130 -10.21 -15.71 -22.23
N THR A 131 -10.57 -14.92 -21.23
CA THR A 131 -10.03 -13.57 -21.02
C THR A 131 -9.52 -13.43 -19.59
N SER A 132 -8.54 -12.55 -19.38
CA SER A 132 -8.02 -12.20 -18.06
C SER A 132 -8.27 -10.72 -17.79
N CYS A 133 -8.61 -10.39 -16.55
CA CYS A 133 -8.75 -8.99 -16.19
C CYS A 133 -7.38 -8.33 -16.09
N ASN A 134 -7.25 -7.18 -16.72
CA ASN A 134 -6.14 -6.26 -16.51
C ASN A 134 -6.44 -5.39 -15.27
N PRO A 135 -5.67 -5.56 -14.18
CA PRO A 135 -5.94 -4.84 -12.94
C PRO A 135 -5.77 -3.32 -13.10
N CYS A 136 -4.97 -2.83 -14.05
CA CYS A 136 -4.78 -1.38 -14.23
C CYS A 136 -6.00 -0.70 -14.86
N THR A 137 -6.71 -1.40 -15.73
CA THR A 137 -7.82 -0.83 -16.53
C THR A 137 -9.18 -1.31 -16.05
N GLY A 138 -9.24 -2.43 -15.32
CA GLY A 138 -10.48 -3.12 -14.97
C GLY A 138 -11.14 -3.82 -16.18
N LEU A 139 -10.48 -3.87 -17.33
CA LEU A 139 -11.00 -4.47 -18.56
C LEU A 139 -10.55 -5.93 -18.69
N CYS A 140 -11.39 -6.75 -19.33
CA CYS A 140 -11.06 -8.13 -19.65
C CYS A 140 -10.39 -8.19 -21.02
N ASP A 141 -9.11 -8.53 -21.03
CA ASP A 141 -8.30 -8.63 -22.23
C ASP A 141 -8.12 -10.12 -22.59
N ALA A 142 -7.86 -10.41 -23.87
CA ALA A 142 -7.39 -11.73 -24.26
C ALA A 142 -6.09 -12.04 -23.51
N PRO A 143 -5.85 -13.28 -23.07
CA PRO A 143 -4.57 -13.65 -22.50
C PRO A 143 -3.48 -13.30 -23.53
N PRO A 144 -2.31 -12.81 -23.08
CA PRO A 144 -1.21 -12.55 -24.00
C PRO A 144 -0.95 -13.83 -24.80
N ASP A 145 -0.95 -13.73 -26.12
CA ASP A 145 -0.70 -14.88 -27.00
C ASP A 145 0.56 -15.60 -26.50
N GLU A 146 0.40 -16.83 -26.00
CA GLU A 146 1.56 -17.68 -25.75
C GLU A 146 2.26 -17.83 -27.09
N ILE A 147 3.50 -17.35 -27.19
CA ILE A 147 4.34 -17.61 -28.36
C ILE A 147 4.42 -19.13 -28.48
N LEU A 148 3.63 -19.70 -29.38
CA LEU A 148 3.73 -21.07 -29.83
C LEU A 148 5.11 -21.21 -30.48
N ILE A 149 6.13 -21.56 -29.70
CA ILE A 149 7.40 -22.03 -30.22
C ILE A 149 7.09 -23.31 -30.99
N HIS A 150 6.80 -23.18 -32.28
CA HIS A 150 6.77 -24.30 -33.20
C HIS A 150 8.18 -24.90 -33.17
N ASN A 151 8.31 -26.09 -32.57
CA ASN A 151 9.48 -26.93 -32.72
C ASN A 151 9.70 -27.16 -34.22
N ILE A 152 10.65 -26.45 -34.82
CA ILE A 152 11.16 -26.77 -36.17
C ILE A 152 12.12 -27.95 -36.00
N ASN A 153 11.57 -29.14 -35.78
CA ASN A 153 12.25 -30.40 -36.02
C ASN A 153 11.72 -30.93 -37.35
N GLU A 154 12.34 -30.53 -38.46
CA GLU A 154 12.44 -31.32 -39.70
C GLU A 154 13.19 -30.51 -40.77
N ILE A 155 14.48 -30.81 -40.95
CA ILE A 155 15.10 -30.82 -42.28
C ILE A 155 15.83 -32.15 -42.41
N VAL A 156 15.10 -33.14 -42.95
CA VAL A 156 15.67 -34.17 -43.82
C VAL A 156 15.72 -33.57 -45.23
N VAL A 157 16.76 -33.90 -46.00
CA VAL A 157 17.02 -33.73 -47.46
C VAL A 157 18.49 -33.27 -47.57
N LEU A 158 19.47 -34.01 -48.10
CA LEU A 158 19.57 -35.27 -48.86
C LEU A 158 20.93 -35.91 -48.54
#